data_AF-T1BVF5-F1
#
_entry.id   AF-T1BVF5-F1
#
_cell.length_a   1.000
_cell.length_b   1.000
_cell.length_c   1.000
_cell.angle_alpha   90.00
_cell.angle_beta   90.00
_cell.angle_gamma   90.00
#
_symmetry.space_group_name_H-M   'P 1'
#
loop_
_entity.id
_entity.type
_entity.pdbx_description
1 polymer ?
#
loop_
_entity_poly.entity_id
_entity_poly.type
_entity_poly.pdbx_seq_one_letter_code
_entity_poly.pdbx_strand_id
1 'polypeptide(L)'
;MVAGASRSLGIQGGSVFKSIAGYGRHGVLHEDHFFELANDLPVEVVFIVSTEQSEQLLGIVREANLPLLYVTMPAEYGTLP
;
A
#
# COMPACT_ATOMS: atom_id res chain seq x y z
N MET A 1 8.41 1.84 -4.07
CA MET A 1 7.89 2.88 -4.99
C MET A 1 6.76 3.68 -4.35
N VAL A 2 5.62 3.08 -3.99
CA VAL A 2 4.43 3.79 -3.48
C VAL A 2 4.74 4.70 -2.27
N ALA A 3 5.43 4.18 -1.25
CA ALA A 3 5.86 4.97 -0.09
C ALA A 3 6.89 6.08 -0.41
N GLY A 4 7.63 5.95 -1.52
CA GLY A 4 8.51 7.01 -2.00
C GLY A 4 7.75 8.12 -2.70
N ALA A 5 6.80 7.75 -3.57
CA ALA A 5 5.92 8.67 -4.29
C ALA A 5 5.05 9.51 -3.33
N SER A 6 4.58 8.92 -2.23
CA SER A 6 3.81 9.66 -1.22
C SER A 6 4.63 10.79 -0.58
N ARG A 7 5.91 10.54 -0.30
CA ARG A 7 6.82 11.54 0.28
C ARG A 7 7.04 12.72 -0.66
N SER A 8 7.15 12.51 -1.96
CA SER A 8 7.27 13.60 -2.95
C SER A 8 5.99 14.43 -3.09
N LEU A 9 4.83 13.87 -2.77
CA LEU A 9 3.54 14.57 -2.76
C LEU A 9 3.25 15.31 -1.44
N GLY A 10 4.22 15.35 -0.51
CA GLY A 10 4.04 16.01 0.78
C GLY A 10 3.09 15.28 1.74
N ILE A 11 2.77 14.01 1.47
CA ILE A 11 1.99 13.18 2.39
C ILE A 11 2.82 12.93 3.65
N GLN A 12 2.29 13.33 4.80
CA GLN A 12 3.03 13.43 6.06
C GLN A 12 3.33 12.07 6.71
N GLY A 13 2.58 11.03 6.36
CA GLY A 13 2.76 9.70 6.96
C GLY A 13 2.00 8.61 6.22
N GLY A 14 2.36 7.37 6.52
CA GLY A 14 1.72 6.16 6.01
C GLY A 14 2.17 4.96 6.82
N SER A 15 1.35 3.92 6.82
CA SER A 15 1.62 2.66 7.52
C SER A 15 1.91 1.56 6.51
N VAL A 16 2.86 0.69 6.82
CA VAL A 16 3.19 -0.48 6.00
C VAL A 16 2.96 -1.72 6.84
N PHE A 17 2.13 -2.63 6.33
CA PHE A 17 1.82 -3.91 6.95
C PHE A 17 2.34 -5.02 6.03
N LYS A 18 3.14 -5.92 6.60
CA LYS A 18 3.52 -7.17 5.92
C LYS A 18 2.56 -8.26 6.40
N SER A 19 1.96 -9.00 5.47
CA SER A 19 1.12 -10.12 5.86
C SER A 19 1.97 -11.34 6.26
N ILE A 20 1.42 -12.18 7.13
CA ILE A 20 2.03 -13.47 7.52
C ILE A 20 1.83 -14.55 6.46
N ALA A 21 0.81 -14.36 5.61
CA ALA A 21 0.42 -15.23 4.53
C ALA A 21 -0.44 -14.44 3.52
N GLY A 22 -0.63 -14.97 2.32
CA GLY A 22 -1.66 -14.48 1.40
C GLY A 22 -1.65 -15.17 0.06
N TYR A 23 -2.74 -14.99 -0.70
CA TYR A 23 -2.91 -15.56 -2.02
C TYR A 23 -3.47 -14.51 -2.98
N GLY A 24 -3.03 -14.56 -4.23
CA GLY A 24 -3.40 -13.59 -5.27
C GLY A 24 -4.27 -14.19 -6.37
N ARG A 25 -4.34 -13.50 -7.51
CA ARG A 25 -5.09 -13.90 -8.73
C ARG A 25 -4.79 -15.31 -9.22
N HIS A 26 -3.60 -15.84 -8.92
CA HIS A 26 -3.14 -17.17 -9.34
C HIS A 26 -3.44 -18.27 -8.31
N GLY A 27 -4.06 -17.93 -7.16
CA GLY A 27 -4.48 -18.89 -6.15
C GLY A 27 -3.34 -19.58 -5.38
N VAL A 28 -2.09 -19.18 -5.61
CA VAL A 28 -0.93 -19.70 -4.87
C VAL A 28 -0.89 -19.02 -3.50
N LEU A 29 -0.90 -19.83 -2.45
CA LEU A 29 -0.74 -19.40 -1.08
C LEU A 29 0.75 -19.24 -0.77
N HIS A 30 1.15 -18.03 -0.40
CA HIS A 30 2.47 -17.72 0.12
C HIS A 30 2.36 -17.61 1.64
N GLU A 31 3.15 -18.39 2.37
CA GLU A 31 3.23 -18.42 3.83
C GLU A 31 4.69 -18.29 4.26
N ASP A 32 4.92 -17.72 5.44
CA ASP A 32 6.26 -17.52 6.00
C ASP A 32 6.87 -18.88 6.43
N HIS A 33 7.40 -19.63 5.47
CA HIS A 33 8.25 -20.79 5.75
C HIS A 33 9.67 -20.30 6.05
N PHE A 34 10.02 -20.43 7.32
CA PHE A 34 11.12 -19.79 8.08
C PHE A 34 12.56 -19.81 7.49
N PHE A 35 12.82 -20.23 6.25
CA PHE A 35 14.18 -20.33 5.71
C PHE A 35 14.43 -19.96 4.24
N GLU A 36 13.42 -19.54 3.47
CA GLU A 36 13.67 -19.09 2.09
C GLU A 36 13.09 -17.70 1.85
N LEU A 37 13.98 -16.70 1.78
CA LEU A 37 13.78 -15.38 1.16
C LEU A 37 12.33 -14.85 1.20
N ALA A 38 12.00 -14.15 2.29
CA ALA A 38 10.73 -13.46 2.59
C ALA A 38 10.33 -12.33 1.60
N ASN A 39 10.46 -12.56 0.29
CA ASN A 39 10.28 -11.60 -0.79
C ASN A 39 8.89 -11.63 -1.43
N ASP A 40 8.09 -12.67 -1.19
CA ASP A 40 6.77 -12.83 -1.85
C ASP A 40 5.58 -12.63 -0.91
N LEU A 41 5.81 -12.26 0.36
CA LEU A 41 4.72 -11.95 1.27
C LEU A 41 4.03 -10.65 0.84
N PRO A 42 2.69 -10.63 0.73
CA PRO A 42 1.94 -9.42 0.44
C PRO A 42 2.27 -8.28 1.40
N VAL A 43 2.34 -7.08 0.84
CA VAL A 43 2.54 -5.84 1.60
C VAL A 43 1.37 -4.91 1.33
N GLU A 44 0.73 -4.46 2.39
CA GLU A 44 -0.27 -3.40 2.36
C GLU A 44 0.39 -2.08 2.78
N VAL A 45 0.11 -1.01 2.02
CA VAL A 45 0.53 0.34 2.37
C VAL A 45 -0.70 1.22 2.47
N VAL A 46 -0.90 1.83 3.63
CA VAL A 46 -2.10 2.63 3.95
C VAL A 46 -1.71 4.08 4.16
N PHE A 47 -2.46 4.98 3.54
CA PHE A 47 -2.34 6.43 3.72
C PHE A 47 -3.68 7.03 4.13
N ILE A 48 -3.66 7.96 5.07
CA ILE A 48 -4.81 8.82 5.41
C ILE A 48 -4.51 10.18 4.78
N VAL A 49 -5.23 10.51 3.72
CA VAL A 49 -4.94 11.66 2.84
C VAL A 49 -6.22 12.32 2.36
N SER A 50 -6.12 13.53 1.82
CA SER A 50 -7.23 14.17 1.12
C SER A 50 -7.57 13.43 -0.18
N THR A 51 -8.77 13.66 -0.71
CA THR A 51 -9.19 13.15 -2.01
C THR A 51 -8.19 13.52 -3.11
N GLU A 52 -7.76 14.79 -3.15
CA GLU A 52 -6.80 15.29 -4.13
C GLU A 52 -5.45 14.56 -4.07
N GLN A 53 -4.90 14.36 -2.87
CA GLN A 53 -3.66 13.60 -2.69
C GLN A 53 -3.82 12.13 -3.09
N SER A 54 -4.98 11.53 -2.84
CA SER A 54 -5.27 10.16 -3.26
C SER A 54 -5.27 10.02 -4.79
N GLU A 55 -5.85 10.99 -5.49
CA GLU A 55 -5.91 11.00 -6.96
C GLU A 55 -4.52 11.18 -7.57
N GLN A 56 -3.71 12.09 -7.01
CA GLN A 56 -2.32 12.28 -7.42
C GLN A 56 -1.48 11.02 -7.23
N LEU A 57 -1.59 10.36 -6.07
CA LEU A 57 -0.83 9.14 -5.79
C LEU A 57 -1.24 7.99 -6.72
N LEU A 58 -2.55 7.81 -6.95
CA LEU A 58 -3.05 6.81 -7.90
C LEU A 58 -2.63 7.15 -9.34
N GLY A 59 -2.53 8.43 -9.70
CA GLY A 59 -1.97 8.89 -10.98
C GLY A 59 -0.55 8.40 -11.18
N ILE A 60 0.35 8.64 -10.23
CA ILE A 60 1.74 8.17 -10.27
C ILE A 60 1.81 6.64 -10.40
N VAL A 61 0.98 5.92 -9.65
CA VAL A 61 0.94 4.45 -9.70
C VAL A 61 0.47 3.95 -11.07
N ARG A 62 -0.52 4.60 -11.68
CA ARG A 62 -1.00 4.28 -13.03
C ARG A 62 0.07 4.54 -14.08
N GLU A 63 0.78 5.66 -14.00
CA GLU A 63 1.90 5.99 -14.90
C GLU A 63 3.04 4.99 -14.80
N ALA A 64 3.30 4.47 -13.60
CA ALA A 64 4.27 3.41 -13.37
C ALA A 64 3.83 2.04 -13.91
N ASN A 65 2.59 1.91 -14.39
CA ASN A 65 1.99 0.70 -14.97
C ASN A 65 2.15 -0.55 -14.08
N LEU A 66 1.98 -0.38 -12.76
CA LEU A 66 2.09 -1.48 -11.80
C LEU A 66 0.76 -2.24 -11.64
N PRO A 67 0.79 -3.59 -11.63
CA PRO A 67 -0.39 -4.39 -11.33
C PRO A 67 -0.64 -4.42 -9.81
N LEU A 68 -1.36 -3.41 -9.31
CA LEU A 68 -1.70 -3.29 -7.88
C LEU A 68 -3.22 -3.36 -7.65
N LEU A 69 -3.61 -4.11 -6.62
CA LEU A 69 -4.92 -3.95 -6.00
C LEU A 69 -4.88 -2.73 -5.09
N TYR A 70 -5.90 -1.88 -5.18
CA TYR A 70 -6.06 -0.75 -4.26
C TYR A 70 -7.51 -0.64 -3.80
N VAL A 71 -7.69 -0.04 -2.63
CA VAL A 71 -9.00 0.28 -2.06
C VAL A 71 -8.95 1.73 -1.60
N THR A 72 -10.02 2.48 -1.87
CA THR A 72 -10.25 3.81 -1.32
C THR A 72 -11.48 3.74 -0.42
N MET A 73 -11.34 4.17 0.83
CA MET A 73 -12.42 4.18 1.81
C MET A 73 -12.54 5.59 2.41
N PRO A 74 -13.74 6.19 2.47
CA PRO A 74 -13.95 7.43 3.21
C PRO A 74 -13.59 7.22 4.68
N ALA A 75 -12.80 8.13 5.24
CA ALA A 75 -12.43 8.10 6.64
C ALA A 75 -12.49 9.52 7.21
N GLU A 76 -12.99 9.64 8.43
CA GLU A 76 -12.81 10.84 9.25
C GLU A 76 -11.58 10.63 10.13
N TYR A 77 -10.72 11.64 10.23
CA TYR A 77 -9.53 11.58 11.05
C TYR A 77 -9.26 12.94 11.70
N GLY A 78 -8.56 12.91 12.82
CA GLY A 78 -8.19 14.08 13.57
C GLY A 78 -7.26 13.70 14.71
N THR A 79 -6.80 14.71 15.44
CA THR A 79 -6.00 14.52 16.64
C THR A 79 -6.86 14.86 17.86
N LEU A 80 -6.86 13.98 18.84
CA LEU A 80 -7.40 14.27 20.16
C LEU A 80 -6.28 14.79 21.07
N PRO A 81 -6.57 15.70 22.01
CA PRO A 81 -5.61 16.19 23.00
C PRO A 81 -5.18 15.13 24.01
#